data_AF-U7QD76-F1
#
_entry.id   AF-U7QD76-F1
#
_cell.length_a   1.000
_cell.length_b   1.000
_cell.length_c   1.000
_cell.angle_alpha   90.00
_cell.angle_beta   90.00
_cell.angle_gamma   90.00
#
_symmetry.space_group_name_H-M   'P 1'
#
loop_
_entity.id
_entity.type
_entity.pdbx_description
1 polymer ?
#
loop_
_entity_poly.entity_id
_entity_poly.type
_entity_poly.pdbx_seq_one_letter_code
_entity_poly.pdbx_strand_id
1 'polypeptide(L)'
;MKEIEQVAAALENQDYRTAAKLLKKLQKESPQNPWVQLYIGRWYEATDQLKSAEKIYRQLLQNATHPKVIDQARKGLQRLEAIEQNRRQAAILAAKTDPRNTEAGVLILEPINPEQKQAAAQHLAKLLKTDTYSARMQLQSRGWRLYRTGEMAELQVYGQEMQNAGIPVFWVSLSDLQKIHIFRVLYFQSISPQPVVVCQNENNQLGSLTFDWSEVTQRVEGLLPLFMEAMDYDPRRRRTDRFRHKEMTQDYAQVYDLHLGVRQSILRFCDQTYDFQQGISLNPATTSDVLKKHSYLVENTTRLNWNRLLEKFNHSLANVRLWSDFTPFAETAIDYTQLLGRLKSHVDIDRKSETPWDPAFHLYSGLVFLKVI
;
A
#
# COMPACT_ATOMS: atom_id res chain seq x y z
N MET A 1 -0.19 40.57 -37.67
CA MET A 1 -0.76 39.33 -38.22
C MET A 1 0.24 38.55 -39.07
N LYS A 2 0.92 39.15 -40.06
CA LYS A 2 1.95 38.46 -40.88
C LYS A 2 3.03 37.70 -40.10
N GLU A 3 3.59 38.28 -39.02
CA GLU A 3 4.63 37.60 -38.24
C GLU A 3 4.10 36.40 -37.43
N ILE A 4 2.82 36.41 -37.03
CA ILE A 4 2.17 35.28 -36.36
C ILE A 4 1.91 34.13 -37.34
N GLU A 5 1.54 34.45 -38.58
CA GLU A 5 1.40 33.47 -39.66
C GLU A 5 2.75 32.81 -40.01
N GLN A 6 3.84 33.59 -39.99
CA GLN A 6 5.19 33.04 -40.17
C GLN A 6 5.61 32.07 -39.05
N VAL A 7 5.21 32.35 -37.80
CA VAL A 7 5.41 31.40 -36.69
C VAL A 7 4.62 30.11 -36.90
N ALA A 8 3.35 30.21 -37.32
CA ALA A 8 2.52 29.05 -37.60
C ALA A 8 3.13 28.17 -38.70
N ALA A 9 3.56 28.78 -39.81
CA ALA A 9 4.22 28.08 -40.91
C ALA A 9 5.55 27.43 -40.48
N ALA A 10 6.36 28.11 -39.66
CA ALA A 10 7.61 27.55 -39.14
C ALA A 10 7.37 26.33 -38.24
N LEU A 11 6.33 26.34 -37.40
CA LEU A 11 5.96 25.21 -36.55
C LEU A 11 5.42 24.02 -37.37
N GLU A 12 4.61 24.28 -38.40
CA GLU A 12 4.09 23.24 -39.31
C GLU A 12 5.21 22.57 -40.10
N ASN A 13 6.22 23.33 -40.53
CA ASN A 13 7.41 22.82 -41.21
C ASN A 13 8.49 22.25 -40.26
N GLN A 14 8.21 22.12 -38.97
CA GLN A 14 9.14 21.64 -37.93
C GLN A 14 10.44 22.47 -37.81
N ASP A 15 10.47 23.72 -38.29
CA ASP A 15 11.59 24.65 -38.11
C ASP A 15 11.49 25.36 -36.77
N TYR A 16 11.81 24.61 -35.71
CA TYR A 16 11.73 25.09 -34.32
C TYR A 16 12.71 26.22 -34.01
N ARG A 17 13.83 26.32 -34.74
CA ARG A 17 14.83 27.38 -34.56
C ARG A 17 14.31 28.71 -35.05
N THR A 18 13.70 28.72 -36.23
CA THR A 18 13.09 29.93 -36.80
C THR A 18 11.85 30.34 -35.99
N ALA A 19 11.01 29.38 -35.61
CA ALA A 19 9.86 29.63 -34.73
C ALA A 19 10.29 30.27 -33.40
N ALA A 20 11.36 29.78 -32.75
CA ALA A 20 11.87 30.34 -31.49
C ALA A 20 12.37 31.78 -31.64
N LYS A 21 13.10 32.10 -32.72
CA LYS A 21 13.59 33.47 -32.98
C LYS A 21 12.44 34.46 -33.16
N LEU A 22 11.45 34.09 -33.98
CA LEU A 22 10.26 34.91 -34.24
C LEU A 22 9.43 35.10 -32.96
N LEU A 23 9.20 34.02 -32.20
CA LEU A 23 8.48 34.08 -30.93
C LEU A 23 9.18 34.96 -29.89
N LYS A 24 10.52 34.90 -29.79
CA LYS A 24 11.29 35.74 -28.86
C LYS A 24 11.15 37.23 -29.18
N LYS A 25 11.08 37.60 -30.46
CA LYS A 25 10.82 38.97 -30.90
C LYS A 25 9.40 39.39 -30.52
N LEU A 26 8.40 38.60 -30.92
CA LEU A 26 6.99 38.86 -30.65
C LEU A 26 6.66 38.93 -29.15
N GLN A 27 7.33 38.13 -28.31
CA GLN A 27 7.14 38.15 -26.86
C GLN A 27 7.64 39.45 -26.23
N LYS A 28 8.72 40.06 -26.77
CA LYS A 28 9.21 41.36 -26.30
C LYS A 28 8.28 42.49 -26.73
N GLU A 29 7.79 42.44 -27.95
CA GLU A 29 6.94 43.48 -28.54
C GLU A 29 5.51 43.43 -28.03
N SER A 30 4.98 42.25 -27.72
CA SER A 30 3.59 42.04 -27.33
C SER A 30 3.41 40.88 -26.35
N PRO A 31 3.93 40.99 -25.11
CA PRO A 31 3.92 39.90 -24.13
C PRO A 31 2.52 39.46 -23.70
N GLN A 32 1.54 40.36 -23.77
CA GLN A 32 0.15 40.10 -23.37
C GLN A 32 -0.74 39.63 -24.53
N ASN A 33 -0.21 39.49 -25.75
CA ASN A 33 -1.00 39.05 -26.88
C ASN A 33 -1.34 37.54 -26.75
N PRO A 34 -2.63 37.15 -26.66
CA PRO A 34 -3.02 35.75 -26.45
C PRO A 34 -2.56 34.81 -27.57
N TRP A 35 -2.44 35.30 -28.81
CA TRP A 35 -1.93 34.51 -29.93
C TRP A 35 -0.44 34.23 -29.80
N VAL A 36 0.35 35.21 -29.37
CA VAL A 36 1.79 35.03 -29.14
C VAL A 36 1.98 33.98 -28.05
N GLN A 37 1.26 34.08 -26.94
CA GLN A 37 1.30 33.08 -25.87
C GLN A 37 0.87 31.70 -26.35
N LEU A 38 -0.20 31.58 -27.15
CA LEU A 38 -0.64 30.29 -27.71
C LEU A 38 0.47 29.61 -28.53
N TYR A 39 1.16 30.37 -29.39
CA TYR A 39 2.24 29.81 -30.22
C TYR A 39 3.51 29.50 -29.42
N ILE A 40 3.79 30.22 -28.33
CA ILE A 40 4.83 29.80 -27.36
C ILE A 40 4.46 28.45 -26.75
N GLY A 41 3.20 28.25 -26.37
CA GLY A 41 2.69 26.96 -25.88
C GLY A 41 2.88 25.82 -26.91
N ARG A 42 2.51 26.08 -28.18
CA ARG A 42 2.70 25.10 -29.27
C ARG A 42 4.17 24.80 -29.56
N TRP A 43 5.05 25.78 -29.42
CA TRP A 43 6.49 25.58 -29.57
C TRP A 43 7.06 24.71 -28.44
N TYR A 44 6.65 24.95 -27.18
CA TYR A 44 7.02 24.07 -26.07
C TYR A 44 6.47 22.65 -26.24
N GLU A 45 5.24 22.50 -26.73
CA GLU A 45 4.66 21.20 -27.08
C GLU A 45 5.51 20.47 -28.12
N ALA A 46 5.89 21.16 -29.20
CA ALA A 46 6.69 20.58 -30.30
C ALA A 46 8.14 20.27 -29.92
N THR A 47 8.68 20.93 -28.89
CA THR A 47 10.06 20.72 -28.39
C THR A 47 10.10 19.84 -27.14
N ASP A 48 9.02 19.10 -26.88
CA ASP A 48 8.87 18.15 -25.76
C ASP A 48 8.96 18.76 -24.35
N GLN A 49 8.72 20.06 -24.23
CA GLN A 49 8.65 20.78 -22.96
C GLN A 49 7.21 20.84 -22.44
N LEU A 50 6.61 19.66 -22.22
CA LEU A 50 5.17 19.53 -21.96
C LEU A 50 4.69 20.31 -20.72
N LYS A 51 5.48 20.35 -19.64
CA LYS A 51 5.16 21.14 -18.43
C LYS A 51 5.05 22.63 -18.71
N SER A 52 5.95 23.17 -19.54
CA SER A 52 5.95 24.57 -19.96
C SER A 52 4.76 24.87 -20.87
N ALA A 53 4.45 23.96 -21.80
CA ALA A 53 3.28 24.07 -22.67
C ALA A 53 1.96 24.06 -21.86
N GLU A 54 1.82 23.13 -20.92
CA GLU A 54 0.65 23.00 -20.06
C GLU A 54 0.40 24.29 -19.25
N LYS A 55 1.45 24.86 -18.65
CA LYS A 55 1.36 26.10 -17.88
C LYS A 55 0.79 27.25 -18.73
N ILE A 56 1.28 27.38 -19.96
CA ILE A 56 0.82 28.43 -20.88
C ILE A 56 -0.63 28.21 -21.29
N TYR A 57 -1.00 26.98 -21.67
CA TYR A 57 -2.39 26.70 -22.06
C TYR A 57 -3.37 26.93 -20.90
N ARG A 58 -3.02 26.55 -19.66
CA ARG A 58 -3.85 26.86 -18.48
C ARG A 58 -3.98 28.36 -18.24
N GLN A 59 -2.89 29.13 -18.38
CA GLN A 59 -2.94 30.59 -18.27
C GLN A 59 -3.83 31.23 -19.35
N LEU A 60 -3.81 30.71 -20.57
CA LEU A 60 -4.66 31.18 -21.65
C LEU A 60 -6.14 30.92 -21.38
N LEU A 61 -6.50 29.77 -20.79
CA LEU A 61 -7.88 29.47 -20.42
C LEU A 61 -8.42 30.41 -19.32
N GLN A 62 -7.54 30.97 -18.48
CA GLN A 62 -7.92 31.90 -17.40
C GLN A 62 -8.02 33.34 -17.90
N ASN A 63 -7.10 33.78 -18.76
CA ASN A 63 -6.89 35.19 -19.06
C ASN A 63 -7.33 35.61 -20.46
N ALA A 64 -7.45 34.68 -21.42
CA ALA A 64 -7.80 35.03 -22.79
C ALA A 64 -9.30 35.31 -22.93
N THR A 65 -9.63 36.37 -23.65
CA THR A 65 -11.02 36.72 -24.02
C THR A 65 -11.41 36.22 -25.41
N HIS A 66 -10.43 35.87 -26.25
CA HIS A 66 -10.67 35.50 -27.64
C HIS A 66 -11.09 34.02 -27.78
N PRO A 67 -12.32 33.71 -28.26
CA PRO A 67 -12.84 32.33 -28.27
C PRO A 67 -11.96 31.31 -29.01
N LYS A 68 -11.45 31.67 -30.19
CA LYS A 68 -10.56 30.76 -30.95
C LYS A 68 -9.27 30.40 -30.20
N VAL A 69 -8.72 31.30 -29.39
CA VAL A 69 -7.49 31.03 -28.61
C VAL A 69 -7.80 30.08 -27.47
N ILE A 70 -8.95 30.27 -26.80
CA ILE A 70 -9.46 29.38 -25.74
C ILE A 70 -9.66 27.96 -26.29
N ASP A 71 -10.33 27.81 -27.43
CA ASP A 71 -10.55 26.50 -28.07
C ASP A 71 -9.24 25.80 -28.46
N GLN A 72 -8.28 26.55 -29.00
CA GLN A 72 -6.97 26.01 -29.36
C GLN A 72 -6.14 25.63 -28.14
N ALA A 73 -6.21 26.41 -27.05
CA ALA A 73 -5.56 26.07 -25.78
C ALA A 73 -6.16 24.80 -25.17
N ARG A 74 -7.49 24.62 -25.22
CA ARG A 74 -8.15 23.39 -24.77
C ARG A 74 -7.72 22.17 -25.60
N LYS A 75 -7.67 22.30 -26.92
CA LYS A 75 -7.13 21.25 -27.81
C LYS A 75 -5.65 20.96 -27.53
N GLY A 76 -4.87 21.99 -27.19
CA GLY A 76 -3.48 21.84 -26.75
C GLY A 76 -3.36 20.96 -25.51
N LEU A 77 -4.15 21.23 -24.46
CA LEU A 77 -4.18 20.40 -23.26
C LEU A 77 -4.58 18.94 -23.57
N GLN A 78 -5.57 18.73 -24.42
CA GLN A 78 -5.97 17.37 -24.85
C GLN A 78 -4.84 16.63 -25.58
N ARG A 79 -4.08 17.32 -26.44
CA ARG A 79 -2.91 16.71 -27.11
C ARG A 79 -1.80 16.37 -26.14
N LEU A 80 -1.48 17.26 -25.19
CA LEU A 80 -0.48 16.98 -24.16
C LEU A 80 -0.88 15.74 -23.34
N GLU A 81 -2.16 15.63 -22.97
CA GLU A 81 -2.68 14.48 -22.24
C GLU A 81 -2.57 13.18 -23.06
N ALA A 82 -2.86 13.24 -24.36
CA ALA A 82 -2.73 12.09 -25.27
C ALA A 82 -1.27 11.66 -25.44
N ILE A 83 -0.33 12.62 -25.53
CA ILE A 83 1.11 12.34 -25.60
C ILE A 83 1.57 11.62 -24.32
N GLU A 84 1.21 12.12 -23.13
CA GLU A 84 1.56 11.49 -21.85
C GLU A 84 0.97 10.07 -21.75
N GLN A 85 -0.30 9.87 -22.14
CA GLN A 85 -0.93 8.55 -22.14
C GLN A 85 -0.26 7.57 -23.10
N ASN A 86 0.04 8.00 -24.33
CA ASN A 86 0.70 7.16 -25.33
C ASN A 86 2.10 6.75 -24.87
N ARG A 87 2.84 7.67 -24.23
CA ARG A 87 4.15 7.36 -23.63
C ARG A 87 4.03 6.33 -22.52
N ARG A 88 3.04 6.47 -21.64
CA ARG A 88 2.78 5.48 -20.58
C ARG A 88 2.45 4.12 -21.18
N GLN A 89 1.54 4.07 -22.14
CA GLN A 89 1.14 2.82 -22.78
C GLN A 89 2.33 2.14 -23.49
N ALA A 90 3.17 2.92 -24.18
CA ALA A 90 4.39 2.41 -24.79
C ALA A 90 5.39 1.87 -23.74
N ALA A 91 5.54 2.57 -22.61
CA ALA A 91 6.39 2.11 -21.50
C ALA A 91 5.86 0.79 -20.88
N ILE A 92 4.53 0.66 -20.72
CA ILE A 92 3.90 -0.58 -20.23
C ILE A 92 4.14 -1.72 -21.22
N LEU A 93 3.92 -1.50 -22.52
CA LEU A 93 4.16 -2.52 -23.55
C LEU A 93 5.64 -2.96 -23.59
N ALA A 94 6.57 -2.02 -23.45
CA ALA A 94 7.99 -2.33 -23.33
C ALA A 94 8.30 -3.15 -22.07
N ALA A 95 7.71 -2.79 -20.92
CA ALA A 95 7.89 -3.52 -19.67
C ALA A 95 7.32 -4.95 -19.72
N LYS A 96 6.23 -5.18 -20.46
CA LYS A 96 5.62 -6.50 -20.67
C LYS A 96 6.48 -7.47 -21.50
N THR A 97 7.57 -7.02 -22.10
CA THR A 97 8.48 -7.92 -22.84
C THR A 97 9.23 -8.89 -21.92
N ASP A 98 9.36 -8.58 -20.62
CA ASP A 98 9.83 -9.53 -19.59
C ASP A 98 8.64 -10.36 -19.08
N PRO A 99 8.66 -11.70 -19.19
CA PRO A 99 7.60 -12.58 -18.69
C PRO A 99 7.26 -12.37 -17.21
N ARG A 100 8.24 -12.02 -16.36
CA ARG A 100 8.01 -11.75 -14.93
C ARG A 100 7.11 -10.54 -14.69
N ASN A 101 7.06 -9.62 -15.64
CA ASN A 101 6.25 -8.41 -15.53
C ASN A 101 4.78 -8.64 -15.94
N THR A 102 4.41 -9.85 -16.36
CA THR A 102 3.01 -10.22 -16.64
C THR A 102 2.29 -10.80 -15.42
N GLU A 103 3.04 -11.08 -14.35
CA GLU A 103 2.50 -11.61 -13.11
C GLU A 103 1.57 -10.59 -12.43
N ALA A 104 0.60 -11.10 -11.69
CA ALA A 104 -0.26 -10.25 -10.87
C ALA A 104 0.54 -9.70 -9.68
N GLY A 105 0.31 -8.44 -9.34
CA GLY A 105 0.96 -7.78 -8.23
C GLY A 105 0.07 -6.76 -7.54
N VAL A 106 0.67 -6.10 -6.55
CA VAL A 106 0.09 -5.00 -5.78
C VAL A 106 1.00 -3.79 -5.77
N LEU A 107 0.42 -2.60 -5.79
CA LEU A 107 1.10 -1.31 -5.64
C LEU A 107 0.66 -0.69 -4.32
N ILE A 108 1.63 -0.42 -3.45
CA ILE A 108 1.44 0.00 -2.07
C ILE A 108 1.94 1.42 -1.89
N LEU A 109 1.06 2.32 -1.46
CA LEU A 109 1.45 3.67 -1.07
C LEU A 109 1.99 3.65 0.36
N GLU A 110 3.13 4.30 0.53
CA GLU A 110 3.76 4.48 1.83
C GLU A 110 3.29 5.77 2.50
N PRO A 111 3.45 5.87 3.84
CA PRO A 111 3.10 7.10 4.53
C PRO A 111 3.96 8.26 4.00
N ILE A 112 3.32 9.38 3.72
CA ILE A 112 3.99 10.59 3.26
C ILE A 112 4.10 11.61 4.39
N ASN A 113 5.24 12.32 4.44
CA ASN A 113 5.43 13.43 5.37
C ASN A 113 4.32 14.48 5.12
N PRO A 114 3.62 14.96 6.17
CA PRO A 114 2.61 16.02 6.07
C PRO A 114 3.03 17.23 5.23
N GLU A 115 4.30 17.64 5.28
CA GLU A 115 4.83 18.78 4.53
C GLU A 115 4.81 18.56 3.00
N GLN A 116 5.06 17.32 2.57
CA GLN A 116 5.10 16.94 1.15
C GLN A 116 3.72 16.56 0.60
N LYS A 117 2.76 16.28 1.50
CA LYS A 117 1.44 15.73 1.17
C LYS A 117 0.65 16.58 0.18
N GLN A 118 0.75 17.91 0.26
CA GLN A 118 0.02 18.80 -0.64
C GLN A 118 0.54 18.72 -2.09
N ALA A 119 1.87 18.75 -2.27
CA ALA A 119 2.48 18.63 -3.60
C ALA A 119 2.22 17.25 -4.20
N ALA A 120 2.38 16.20 -3.40
CA ALA A 120 2.06 14.82 -3.79
C ALA A 120 0.60 14.65 -4.21
N ALA A 121 -0.35 15.26 -3.50
CA ALA A 121 -1.77 15.20 -3.85
C ALA A 121 -2.06 15.84 -5.21
N GLN A 122 -1.39 16.93 -5.58
CA GLN A 122 -1.54 17.56 -6.89
C GLN A 122 -1.02 16.66 -8.01
N HIS A 123 0.13 16.02 -7.79
CA HIS A 123 0.68 15.06 -8.75
C HIS A 123 -0.22 13.83 -8.90
N LEU A 124 -0.65 13.25 -7.78
CA LEU A 124 -1.52 12.08 -7.79
C LEU A 124 -2.87 12.38 -8.43
N ALA A 125 -3.43 13.58 -8.22
CA ALA A 125 -4.64 14.03 -8.88
C ALA A 125 -4.51 14.08 -10.41
N LYS A 126 -3.39 14.59 -10.92
CA LYS A 126 -3.11 14.58 -12.38
C LYS A 126 -3.00 13.15 -12.90
N LEU A 127 -2.27 12.28 -12.18
CA LEU A 127 -2.10 10.88 -12.57
C LEU A 127 -3.44 10.12 -12.62
N LEU A 128 -4.29 10.35 -11.64
CA LEU A 128 -5.61 9.73 -11.49
C LEU A 128 -6.72 10.39 -12.32
N LYS A 129 -6.44 11.55 -12.91
CA LYS A 129 -7.47 12.42 -13.54
C LYS A 129 -8.64 12.71 -12.59
N THR A 130 -8.32 13.01 -11.35
CA THR A 130 -9.30 13.35 -10.29
C THR A 130 -8.95 14.71 -9.68
N ASP A 131 -9.76 15.18 -8.72
CA ASP A 131 -9.48 16.41 -8.00
C ASP A 131 -8.43 16.20 -6.88
N THR A 132 -7.77 17.30 -6.47
CA THR A 132 -6.71 17.24 -5.45
C THR A 132 -7.19 16.76 -4.10
N TYR A 133 -8.45 17.01 -3.73
CA TYR A 133 -8.99 16.56 -2.46
C TYR A 133 -9.16 15.04 -2.44
N SER A 134 -9.78 14.46 -3.47
CA SER A 134 -9.94 13.01 -3.63
C SER A 134 -8.58 12.30 -3.67
N ALA A 135 -7.60 12.85 -4.40
CA ALA A 135 -6.24 12.30 -4.42
C ALA A 135 -5.55 12.40 -3.06
N ARG A 136 -5.72 13.51 -2.34
CA ARG A 136 -5.16 13.69 -0.99
C ARG A 136 -5.69 12.66 0.00
N MET A 137 -6.95 12.22 -0.14
CA MET A 137 -7.54 11.18 0.71
C MET A 137 -6.91 9.80 0.50
N GLN A 138 -6.30 9.54 -0.66
CA GLN A 138 -5.55 8.30 -0.90
C GLN A 138 -4.17 8.30 -0.23
N LEU A 139 -3.61 9.49 0.06
CA LEU A 139 -2.30 9.62 0.70
C LEU A 139 -2.43 9.50 2.22
N GLN A 140 -1.93 8.42 2.79
CA GLN A 140 -1.92 8.22 4.23
C GLN A 140 -0.72 8.93 4.88
N SER A 141 -0.90 9.39 6.12
CA SER A 141 0.21 9.94 6.93
C SER A 141 0.85 8.89 7.83
N ARG A 142 0.22 7.73 7.98
CA ARG A 142 0.66 6.57 8.77
C ARG A 142 0.16 5.29 8.12
N GLY A 143 0.93 4.22 8.24
CA GLY A 143 0.59 2.93 7.67
C GLY A 143 0.71 2.90 6.16
N TRP A 144 0.56 1.70 5.61
CA TRP A 144 0.53 1.48 4.17
C TRP A 144 -0.90 1.45 3.67
N ARG A 145 -1.09 1.83 2.39
CA ARG A 145 -2.36 1.68 1.68
C ARG A 145 -2.18 0.77 0.48
N LEU A 146 -3.02 -0.26 0.37
CA LEU A 146 -3.18 -0.97 -0.90
C LEU A 146 -3.87 -0.04 -1.89
N TYR A 147 -3.11 0.42 -2.89
CA TYR A 147 -3.59 1.43 -3.82
C TYR A 147 -4.12 0.83 -5.11
N ARG A 148 -3.44 -0.18 -5.65
CA ARG A 148 -3.84 -0.81 -6.92
C ARG A 148 -3.36 -2.26 -7.01
N THR A 149 -4.13 -3.05 -7.75
CA THR A 149 -3.77 -4.39 -8.20
C THR A 149 -3.71 -4.41 -9.73
N GLY A 150 -2.91 -5.29 -10.30
CA GLY A 150 -2.74 -5.37 -11.75
C GLY A 150 -1.53 -6.20 -12.16
N GLU A 151 -1.17 -6.16 -13.43
CA GLU A 151 0.07 -6.77 -13.92
C GLU A 151 1.29 -5.96 -13.47
N MET A 152 2.37 -6.64 -13.11
CA MET A 152 3.61 -6.02 -12.62
C MET A 152 4.18 -4.94 -13.57
N ALA A 153 4.10 -5.13 -14.89
CA ALA A 153 4.52 -4.14 -15.89
C ALA A 153 3.77 -2.81 -15.73
N GLU A 154 2.45 -2.88 -15.52
CA GLU A 154 1.62 -1.70 -15.32
C GLU A 154 1.96 -1.03 -13.98
N LEU A 155 2.02 -1.82 -12.91
CA LEU A 155 2.29 -1.32 -11.56
C LEU A 155 3.66 -0.67 -11.44
N GLN A 156 4.69 -1.22 -12.10
CA GLN A 156 6.03 -0.66 -12.14
C GLN A 156 6.06 0.71 -12.82
N VAL A 157 5.37 0.87 -13.95
CA VAL A 157 5.32 2.16 -14.66
C VAL A 157 4.61 3.22 -13.81
N TYR A 158 3.46 2.90 -13.23
CA TYR A 158 2.77 3.82 -12.31
C TYR A 158 3.60 4.14 -11.07
N GLY A 159 4.22 3.11 -10.48
CA GLY A 159 5.08 3.26 -9.32
C GLY A 159 6.27 4.18 -9.60
N GLN A 160 6.93 4.02 -10.75
CA GLN A 160 8.03 4.89 -11.14
C GLN A 160 7.58 6.33 -11.40
N GLU A 161 6.42 6.54 -12.04
CA GLU A 161 5.85 7.88 -12.21
C GLU A 161 5.56 8.56 -10.87
N MET A 162 5.04 7.80 -9.89
CA MET A 162 4.79 8.28 -8.53
C MET A 162 6.09 8.59 -7.76
N GLN A 163 7.09 7.70 -7.80
CA GLN A 163 8.39 7.94 -7.18
C GLN A 163 9.07 9.19 -7.75
N ASN A 164 9.03 9.37 -9.08
CA ASN A 164 9.56 10.57 -9.74
C ASN A 164 8.83 11.86 -9.34
N ALA A 165 7.59 11.74 -8.85
CA ALA A 165 6.79 12.83 -8.30
C ALA A 165 6.97 13.01 -6.77
N GLY A 166 7.89 12.27 -6.15
CA GLY A 166 8.15 12.33 -4.70
C GLY A 166 7.09 11.62 -3.85
N ILE A 167 6.29 10.73 -4.45
CA ILE A 167 5.31 9.91 -3.73
C ILE A 167 5.97 8.57 -3.38
N PRO A 168 6.17 8.24 -2.10
CA PRO A 168 6.80 6.98 -1.73
C PRO A 168 5.83 5.82 -1.99
N VAL A 169 6.29 4.86 -2.78
CA VAL A 169 5.49 3.73 -3.26
C VAL A 169 6.42 2.56 -3.58
N PHE A 170 5.92 1.35 -3.41
CA PHE A 170 6.58 0.12 -3.85
C PHE A 170 5.56 -0.85 -4.43
N TRP A 171 6.01 -1.83 -5.20
CA TRP A 171 5.17 -2.85 -5.81
C TRP A 171 5.78 -4.23 -5.62
N VAL A 172 4.92 -5.25 -5.53
CA VAL A 172 5.30 -6.62 -5.21
C VAL A 172 4.47 -7.59 -6.04
N SER A 173 5.12 -8.64 -6.57
CA SER A 173 4.43 -9.74 -7.26
C SER A 173 3.75 -10.66 -6.25
N LEU A 174 2.55 -11.12 -6.57
CA LEU A 174 1.87 -12.14 -5.76
C LEU A 174 2.61 -13.48 -5.80
N SER A 175 3.35 -13.76 -6.87
CA SER A 175 4.17 -14.96 -6.97
C SER A 175 5.36 -14.92 -6.01
N ASP A 176 5.89 -13.74 -5.68
CA ASP A 176 6.93 -13.62 -4.65
C ASP A 176 6.36 -13.83 -3.24
N LEU A 177 5.13 -13.37 -2.98
CA LEU A 177 4.43 -13.67 -1.72
C LEU A 177 4.22 -15.18 -1.54
N GLN A 178 3.88 -15.90 -2.62
CA GLN A 178 3.66 -17.35 -2.60
C GLN A 178 4.93 -18.17 -2.35
N LYS A 179 6.12 -17.59 -2.51
CA LYS A 179 7.40 -18.27 -2.21
C LYS A 179 7.73 -18.27 -0.71
N ILE A 180 7.03 -17.47 0.08
CA ILE A 180 7.29 -17.36 1.52
C ILE A 180 6.63 -18.54 2.23
N HIS A 181 7.44 -19.33 2.94
CA HIS A 181 6.94 -20.47 3.70
C HIS A 181 6.31 -20.04 5.02
N ILE A 182 5.06 -20.46 5.26
CA ILE A 182 4.37 -20.15 6.51
C ILE A 182 4.35 -21.37 7.45
N PHE A 183 4.86 -21.17 8.67
CA PHE A 183 4.78 -22.14 9.76
C PHE A 183 3.91 -21.58 10.88
N ARG A 184 2.73 -22.18 11.08
CA ARG A 184 1.80 -21.82 12.15
C ARG A 184 2.27 -22.47 13.45
N VAL A 185 2.72 -21.67 14.39
CA VAL A 185 3.30 -22.13 15.65
C VAL A 185 2.20 -22.51 16.62
N LEU A 186 2.27 -23.74 17.14
CA LEU A 186 1.38 -24.24 18.16
C LEU A 186 1.92 -23.90 19.56
N TYR A 187 3.21 -24.15 19.81
CA TYR A 187 3.85 -23.80 21.07
C TYR A 187 5.38 -23.79 20.96
N PHE A 188 6.05 -23.14 21.92
CA PHE A 188 7.49 -23.33 22.14
C PHE A 188 7.76 -24.61 22.92
N GLN A 189 8.55 -25.50 22.36
CA GLN A 189 9.12 -26.66 23.06
C GLN A 189 10.27 -26.21 23.98
N SER A 190 11.10 -25.27 23.53
CA SER A 190 12.14 -24.62 24.33
C SER A 190 12.36 -23.18 23.86
N ILE A 191 12.83 -22.31 24.75
CA ILE A 191 13.26 -20.94 24.42
C ILE A 191 14.77 -20.74 24.68
N SER A 192 15.33 -21.49 25.63
CA SER A 192 16.73 -21.42 26.04
C SER A 192 17.29 -22.84 26.17
N PRO A 193 18.55 -23.09 25.75
CA PRO A 193 19.51 -22.12 25.19
C PRO A 193 19.18 -21.67 23.76
N GLN A 194 18.36 -22.42 23.03
CA GLN A 194 17.94 -22.12 21.66
C GLN A 194 16.42 -22.31 21.51
N PRO A 195 15.72 -21.42 20.78
CA PRO A 195 14.29 -21.55 20.58
C PRO A 195 13.96 -22.69 19.61
N VAL A 196 13.06 -23.56 20.06
CA VAL A 196 12.46 -24.65 19.28
C VAL A 196 10.95 -24.48 19.35
N VAL A 197 10.32 -24.33 18.19
CA VAL A 197 8.86 -24.25 18.06
C VAL A 197 8.32 -25.54 17.49
N VAL A 198 7.16 -25.96 17.98
CA VAL A 198 6.33 -26.97 17.33
C VAL A 198 5.31 -26.24 16.48
N CYS A 199 5.23 -26.59 15.20
CA CYS A 199 4.45 -25.85 14.22
C CYS A 199 3.86 -26.77 13.16
N GLN A 200 2.86 -26.26 12.45
CA GLN A 200 2.33 -26.86 11.24
C GLN A 200 2.75 -26.06 10.01
N ASN A 201 3.14 -26.75 8.94
CA ASN A 201 3.37 -26.11 7.65
C ASN A 201 2.05 -25.84 6.91
N GLU A 202 2.16 -25.29 5.70
CA GLU A 202 1.05 -24.95 4.81
C GLU A 202 0.15 -26.14 4.42
N ASN A 203 0.67 -27.36 4.52
CA ASN A 203 -0.05 -28.61 4.25
C ASN A 203 -0.63 -29.24 5.53
N ASN A 204 -0.66 -28.50 6.65
CA ASN A 204 -1.08 -28.97 7.97
C ASN A 204 -0.20 -30.09 8.56
N GLN A 205 1.03 -30.27 8.07
CA GLN A 205 1.94 -31.29 8.59
C GLN A 205 2.63 -30.77 9.85
N LEU A 206 2.53 -31.53 10.94
CA LEU A 206 3.16 -31.22 12.22
C LEU A 206 4.68 -31.47 12.14
N GLY A 207 5.45 -30.54 12.68
CA GLY A 207 6.89 -30.67 12.83
C GLY A 207 7.44 -29.72 13.89
N SER A 208 8.76 -29.68 14.00
CA SER A 208 9.46 -28.71 14.84
C SER A 208 10.51 -27.95 14.05
N LEU A 209 10.73 -26.69 14.43
CA LEU A 209 11.71 -25.81 13.82
C LEU A 209 12.58 -25.20 14.91
N THR A 210 13.89 -25.35 14.74
CA THR A 210 14.91 -24.73 15.59
C THR A 210 15.52 -23.54 14.85
N PHE A 211 15.67 -22.41 15.54
CA PHE A 211 16.25 -21.18 14.98
C PHE A 211 17.01 -20.39 16.04
N ASP A 212 17.76 -19.38 15.63
CA ASP A 212 18.39 -18.40 16.52
C ASP A 212 17.64 -17.07 16.48
N TRP A 213 17.57 -16.36 17.61
CA TRP A 213 16.93 -15.03 17.67
C TRP A 213 17.54 -14.02 16.69
N SER A 214 18.83 -14.18 16.37
CA SER A 214 19.53 -13.36 15.37
C SER A 214 19.07 -13.59 13.93
N GLU A 215 18.39 -14.71 13.64
CA GLU A 215 17.81 -14.97 12.31
C GLU A 215 16.54 -14.15 12.05
N VAL A 216 15.92 -13.61 13.11
CA VAL A 216 14.70 -12.83 13.00
C VAL A 216 15.03 -11.44 12.46
N THR A 217 14.59 -11.16 11.23
CA THR A 217 14.86 -9.89 10.56
C THR A 217 13.79 -8.85 10.83
N GLN A 218 12.53 -9.26 11.03
CA GLN A 218 11.39 -8.38 11.26
C GLN A 218 10.37 -9.05 12.20
N ARG A 219 9.55 -8.22 12.83
CA ARG A 219 8.42 -8.63 13.66
C ARG A 219 7.16 -7.93 13.18
N VAL A 220 6.06 -8.65 13.04
CA VAL A 220 4.79 -8.08 12.58
C VAL A 220 3.69 -8.44 13.56
N GLU A 221 2.86 -7.48 13.92
CA GLU A 221 1.71 -7.64 14.81
C GLU A 221 0.43 -7.23 14.10
N GLY A 222 -0.65 -7.98 14.34
CA GLY A 222 -1.97 -7.68 13.81
C GLY A 222 -3.08 -8.09 14.76
N LEU A 223 -4.19 -7.34 14.68
CA LEU A 223 -5.43 -7.64 15.37
C LEU A 223 -6.46 -8.10 14.33
N LEU A 224 -6.90 -9.35 14.43
CA LEU A 224 -7.90 -9.91 13.53
C LEU A 224 -9.26 -9.91 14.23
N PRO A 225 -10.28 -9.24 13.66
CA PRO A 225 -11.59 -9.17 14.30
C PRO A 225 -12.26 -10.55 14.39
N LEU A 226 -12.92 -10.77 15.51
CA LEU A 226 -13.85 -11.87 15.76
C LEU A 226 -15.26 -11.28 15.74
N PHE A 227 -16.08 -11.70 14.79
CA PHE A 227 -17.41 -11.14 14.58
C PHE A 227 -18.50 -11.92 15.31
N MET A 228 -19.54 -11.23 15.75
CA MET A 228 -20.78 -11.80 16.24
C MET A 228 -21.98 -11.17 15.54
N GLU A 229 -23.03 -11.97 15.38
CA GLU A 229 -24.35 -11.47 14.98
C GLU A 229 -25.08 -10.98 16.23
N ALA A 230 -25.46 -9.70 16.22
CA ALA A 230 -26.27 -9.10 17.27
C ALA A 230 -27.59 -8.58 16.69
N MET A 231 -28.64 -8.60 17.51
CA MET A 231 -29.90 -7.94 17.18
C MET A 231 -29.83 -6.46 17.56
N ASP A 232 -29.80 -5.59 16.55
CA ASP A 232 -29.96 -4.14 16.69
C ASP A 232 -31.45 -3.81 16.86
N TYR A 233 -31.82 -3.28 18.04
CA TYR A 233 -33.16 -2.79 18.32
C TYR A 233 -33.22 -1.26 18.26
N ASP A 234 -34.04 -0.73 17.36
CA ASP A 234 -34.28 0.72 17.25
C ASP A 234 -35.77 1.04 17.35
N PRO A 235 -36.25 1.62 18.49
CA PRO A 235 -37.65 1.91 18.70
C PRO A 235 -38.19 3.01 17.77
N ARG A 236 -37.31 3.80 17.13
CA ARG A 236 -37.69 4.87 16.20
C ARG A 236 -37.98 4.35 14.79
N ARG A 237 -37.62 3.11 14.47
CA ARG A 237 -37.89 2.49 13.16
C ARG A 237 -39.33 1.96 13.06
N ARG A 238 -39.80 1.78 11.82
CA ARG A 238 -41.11 1.15 11.53
C ARG A 238 -41.17 -0.23 12.18
N ARG A 239 -42.36 -0.65 12.61
CA ARG A 239 -42.59 -1.87 13.42
C ARG A 239 -41.96 -3.14 12.85
N THR A 240 -41.85 -3.24 11.52
CA THR A 240 -41.22 -4.34 10.76
C THR A 240 -39.69 -4.28 10.70
N ASP A 241 -39.09 -3.13 10.99
CA ASP A 241 -37.64 -2.87 10.90
C ASP A 241 -37.01 -2.59 12.27
N ARG A 242 -37.77 -2.78 13.36
CA ARG A 242 -37.30 -2.50 14.73
C ARG A 242 -36.18 -3.42 15.16
N PHE A 243 -36.12 -4.62 14.61
CA PHE A 243 -35.09 -5.60 14.88
C PHE A 243 -34.34 -5.88 13.58
N ARG A 244 -33.03 -5.70 13.59
CA ARG A 244 -32.16 -6.08 12.47
C ARG A 244 -30.99 -6.90 12.99
N HIS A 245 -30.63 -7.95 12.28
CA HIS A 245 -29.34 -8.61 12.50
C HIS A 245 -28.26 -7.67 12.00
N LYS A 246 -27.27 -7.39 12.85
CA LYS A 246 -26.09 -6.60 12.51
C LYS A 246 -24.88 -7.38 12.98
N GLU A 247 -23.94 -7.59 12.07
CA GLU A 247 -22.62 -8.09 12.42
C GLU A 247 -21.84 -6.99 13.16
N MET A 248 -21.26 -7.34 14.29
CA MET A 248 -20.39 -6.46 15.06
C MET A 248 -19.14 -7.21 15.50
N THR A 249 -18.02 -6.51 15.62
CA THR A 249 -16.80 -7.06 16.21
C THR A 249 -17.03 -7.31 17.70
N GLN A 250 -16.93 -8.57 18.11
CA GLN A 250 -17.04 -9.01 19.50
C GLN A 250 -15.71 -8.88 20.24
N ASP A 251 -14.62 -9.33 19.60
CA ASP A 251 -13.28 -9.35 20.18
C ASP A 251 -12.23 -9.39 19.04
N TYR A 252 -10.96 -9.52 19.38
CA TYR A 252 -9.85 -9.64 18.45
C TYR A 252 -8.95 -10.83 18.80
N ALA A 253 -8.57 -11.59 17.79
CA ALA A 253 -7.43 -12.49 17.89
C ALA A 253 -6.14 -11.70 17.62
N GLN A 254 -5.13 -11.92 18.46
CA GLN A 254 -3.81 -11.35 18.28
C GLN A 254 -2.96 -12.28 17.44
N VAL A 255 -2.34 -11.75 16.39
CA VAL A 255 -1.41 -12.50 15.54
C VAL A 255 -0.05 -11.80 15.54
N TYR A 256 1.00 -12.60 15.64
CA TYR A 256 2.38 -12.14 15.68
C TYR A 256 3.23 -12.99 14.75
N ASP A 257 3.91 -12.36 13.79
CA ASP A 257 4.79 -13.03 12.85
C ASP A 257 6.26 -12.70 13.17
N LEU A 258 7.09 -13.73 13.27
CA LEU A 258 8.55 -13.61 13.26
C LEU A 258 9.06 -13.96 11.86
N HIS A 259 9.78 -13.05 11.22
CA HIS A 259 10.31 -13.24 9.88
C HIS A 259 11.72 -13.81 9.94
N LEU A 260 11.91 -15.03 9.44
CA LEU A 260 13.22 -15.67 9.27
C LEU A 260 13.69 -15.41 7.84
N GLY A 261 14.29 -14.23 7.61
CA GLY A 261 14.60 -13.73 6.26
C GLY A 261 15.43 -14.69 5.40
N VAL A 262 16.53 -15.21 5.95
CA VAL A 262 17.44 -16.14 5.26
C VAL A 262 16.74 -17.45 4.88
N ARG A 263 15.79 -17.91 5.69
CA ARG A 263 15.03 -19.14 5.46
C ARG A 263 13.80 -18.94 4.60
N GLN A 264 13.55 -17.71 4.11
CA GLN A 264 12.33 -17.36 3.37
C GLN A 264 11.05 -17.82 4.08
N SER A 265 11.03 -17.73 5.41
CA SER A 265 9.99 -18.35 6.25
C SER A 265 9.42 -17.37 7.28
N ILE A 266 8.14 -17.52 7.59
CA ILE A 266 7.44 -16.79 8.64
C ILE A 266 6.96 -17.78 9.70
N LEU A 267 7.33 -17.53 10.96
CA LEU A 267 6.73 -18.21 12.11
C LEU A 267 5.54 -17.38 12.59
N ARG A 268 4.33 -17.91 12.40
CA ARG A 268 3.08 -17.24 12.76
C ARG A 268 2.53 -17.75 14.09
N PHE A 269 2.38 -16.85 15.03
CA PHE A 269 1.80 -17.10 16.35
C PHE A 269 0.42 -16.46 16.40
N CYS A 270 -0.55 -17.13 17.03
CA CYS A 270 -1.88 -16.57 17.27
C CYS A 270 -2.38 -16.95 18.67
N ASP A 271 -2.89 -15.99 19.42
CA ASP A 271 -3.32 -16.19 20.81
C ASP A 271 -4.44 -17.22 20.97
N GLN A 272 -5.31 -17.37 19.97
CA GLN A 272 -6.41 -18.35 19.96
C GLN A 272 -5.95 -19.78 19.68
N THR A 273 -4.83 -19.97 18.99
CA THR A 273 -4.36 -21.30 18.55
C THR A 273 -3.10 -21.76 19.28
N TYR A 274 -2.44 -20.86 20.01
CA TYR A 274 -1.25 -21.18 20.77
C TYR A 274 -1.58 -21.99 22.03
N ASP A 275 -0.93 -23.14 22.20
CA ASP A 275 -1.09 -24.04 23.34
C ASP A 275 -0.15 -23.67 24.50
N PHE A 276 -0.68 -22.94 25.48
CA PHE A 276 0.04 -22.56 26.69
C PHE A 276 0.18 -23.71 27.72
N GLN A 277 -0.50 -24.84 27.53
CA GLN A 277 -0.40 -25.99 28.43
C GLN A 277 0.76 -26.91 28.03
N GLN A 278 0.99 -27.09 26.73
CA GLN A 278 2.10 -27.89 26.19
C GLN A 278 3.41 -27.11 26.09
N GLY A 279 3.34 -25.78 26.02
CA GLY A 279 4.50 -24.92 25.84
C GLY A 279 5.35 -24.71 27.09
N ILE A 280 6.43 -23.95 26.93
CA ILE A 280 7.27 -23.51 28.06
C ILE A 280 6.48 -22.76 29.14
N SER A 281 6.92 -22.90 30.40
CA SER A 281 6.39 -22.09 31.50
C SER A 281 6.81 -20.62 31.36
N LEU A 282 5.82 -19.74 31.26
CA LEU A 282 6.00 -18.29 31.12
C LEU A 282 5.99 -17.54 32.47
N ASN A 283 5.76 -18.24 33.58
CA ASN A 283 5.75 -17.62 34.91
C ASN A 283 7.17 -17.17 35.30
N PRO A 284 7.35 -15.93 35.79
CA PRO A 284 8.61 -15.55 36.42
C PRO A 284 8.82 -16.45 37.63
N ALA A 285 9.99 -17.08 37.74
CA ALA A 285 10.34 -17.89 38.88
C ALA A 285 10.26 -17.03 40.15
N THR A 286 9.21 -17.23 40.95
CA THR A 286 9.23 -16.77 42.34
C THR A 286 10.21 -17.66 43.08
N THR A 287 11.36 -17.08 43.42
CA THR A 287 12.37 -17.61 44.33
C THR A 287 11.75 -17.79 45.71
N SER A 288 11.06 -18.91 45.95
CA SER A 288 10.85 -19.49 47.28
C SER A 288 10.03 -20.77 47.18
N ASP A 289 10.68 -21.89 47.50
CA ASP A 289 10.13 -23.24 47.58
C ASP A 289 9.16 -23.44 48.79
N VAL A 290 8.48 -22.37 49.25
CA VAL A 290 7.63 -22.38 50.46
C VAL A 290 6.17 -21.98 50.18
N LEU A 291 5.85 -21.48 48.98
CA LEU A 291 4.46 -21.10 48.62
C LEU A 291 3.78 -22.03 47.61
N LYS A 292 4.27 -23.27 47.44
CA LYS A 292 3.63 -24.31 46.61
C LYS A 292 2.24 -24.77 47.13
N LYS A 293 1.76 -24.26 48.27
CA LYS A 293 0.43 -24.61 48.82
C LYS A 293 -0.66 -23.56 48.64
N HIS A 294 -0.37 -22.37 48.11
CA HIS A 294 -1.37 -21.30 47.95
C HIS A 294 -1.48 -20.69 46.53
N SER A 295 -0.78 -21.22 45.52
CA SER A 295 -0.88 -20.71 44.14
C SER A 295 -2.03 -21.34 43.32
N TYR A 296 -3.11 -21.79 43.98
CA TYR A 296 -4.30 -22.32 43.30
C TYR A 296 -5.29 -21.23 42.86
N LEU A 297 -4.93 -19.94 43.00
CA LEU A 297 -5.86 -18.81 42.78
C LEU A 297 -5.34 -17.71 41.85
N VAL A 298 -4.29 -17.95 41.05
CA VAL A 298 -4.03 -17.09 39.88
C VAL A 298 -4.48 -17.86 38.66
N GLU A 299 -5.74 -17.69 38.29
CA GLU A 299 -6.24 -18.12 36.98
C GLU A 299 -5.41 -17.39 35.90
N ASN A 300 -4.37 -18.07 35.40
CA ASN A 300 -3.56 -17.58 34.29
C ASN A 300 -4.43 -17.63 33.02
N THR A 301 -5.08 -16.51 32.69
CA THR A 301 -5.86 -16.40 31.45
C THR A 301 -4.94 -16.49 30.22
N THR A 302 -5.48 -16.96 29.09
CA THR A 302 -4.77 -16.99 27.79
C THR A 302 -4.14 -15.63 27.46
N ARG A 303 -4.88 -14.54 27.72
CA ARG A 303 -4.40 -13.17 27.52
C ARG A 303 -3.17 -12.83 28.36
N LEU A 304 -3.12 -13.24 29.63
CA LEU A 304 -1.96 -13.01 30.49
C LEU A 304 -0.74 -13.79 29.99
N ASN A 305 -0.93 -15.04 29.57
CA ASN A 305 0.16 -15.85 29.04
C ASN A 305 0.67 -15.31 27.70
N TRP A 306 -0.22 -14.85 26.83
CA TRP A 306 0.14 -14.19 25.58
C TRP A 306 0.96 -12.93 25.82
N ASN A 307 0.56 -12.06 26.75
CA ASN A 307 1.34 -10.87 27.09
C ASN A 307 2.74 -11.21 27.60
N ARG A 308 2.88 -12.24 28.45
CA ARG A 308 4.19 -12.72 28.91
C ARG A 308 5.05 -13.28 27.77
N LEU A 309 4.44 -13.92 26.78
CA LEU A 309 5.14 -14.37 25.59
C LEU A 309 5.67 -13.18 24.77
N LEU A 310 4.83 -12.17 24.54
CA LEU A 310 5.24 -10.93 23.85
C LEU A 310 6.33 -10.17 24.61
N GLU A 311 6.28 -10.13 25.93
CA GLU A 311 7.37 -9.56 26.76
C GLU A 311 8.71 -10.28 26.52
N LYS A 312 8.70 -11.62 26.42
CA LYS A 312 9.90 -12.38 26.06
C LYS A 312 10.41 -12.06 24.67
N PHE A 313 9.52 -11.88 23.69
CA PHE A 313 9.90 -11.44 22.34
C PHE A 313 10.51 -10.05 22.37
N ASN A 314 9.91 -9.10 23.08
CA ASN A 314 10.41 -7.75 23.20
C ASN A 314 11.80 -7.70 23.86
N HIS A 315 12.06 -8.57 24.83
CA HIS A 315 13.39 -8.69 25.42
C HIS A 315 14.40 -9.31 24.43
N SER A 316 14.05 -10.42 23.78
CA SER A 316 14.97 -11.17 22.91
C SER A 316 15.24 -10.47 21.56
N LEU A 317 14.32 -9.61 21.13
CA LEU A 317 14.30 -8.98 19.81
C LEU A 317 14.20 -7.45 19.90
N ALA A 318 14.74 -6.85 20.97
CA ALA A 318 14.65 -5.41 21.23
C ALA A 318 15.15 -4.54 20.07
N ASN A 319 16.15 -5.03 19.32
CA ASN A 319 16.76 -4.32 18.20
C ASN A 319 16.08 -4.60 16.85
N VAL A 320 15.10 -5.50 16.80
CA VAL A 320 14.40 -5.86 15.56
C VAL A 320 13.14 -5.01 15.42
N ARG A 321 12.94 -4.40 14.25
CA ARG A 321 11.79 -3.53 13.98
C ARG A 321 10.47 -4.29 14.14
N LEU A 322 9.53 -3.68 14.87
CA LEU A 322 8.14 -4.13 14.98
C LEU A 322 7.26 -3.33 14.02
N TRP A 323 6.45 -4.03 13.24
CA TRP A 323 5.44 -3.49 12.35
C TRP A 323 4.06 -3.77 12.93
N SER A 324 3.36 -2.74 13.36
CA SER A 324 2.06 -2.85 14.04
C SER A 324 0.97 -2.00 13.39
N ASP A 325 1.19 -1.55 12.15
CA ASP A 325 0.26 -0.70 11.39
C ASP A 325 -0.68 -1.54 10.51
N PHE A 326 -1.01 -2.76 10.94
CA PHE A 326 -1.88 -3.67 10.19
C PHE A 326 -3.30 -3.12 10.03
N THR A 327 -3.94 -2.66 11.10
CA THR A 327 -5.36 -2.23 11.04
C THR A 327 -5.60 -1.10 10.02
N PRO A 328 -4.82 0.01 10.01
CA PRO A 328 -4.96 1.05 8.99
C PRO A 328 -4.69 0.54 7.56
N PHE A 329 -3.83 -0.46 7.39
CA PHE A 329 -3.61 -1.10 6.10
C PHE A 329 -4.82 -1.94 5.67
N ALA A 330 -5.31 -2.79 6.58
CA ALA A 330 -6.43 -3.70 6.35
C ALA A 330 -7.69 -2.94 5.94
N GLU A 331 -8.01 -1.82 6.59
CA GLU A 331 -9.14 -0.95 6.24
C GLU A 331 -9.10 -0.45 4.78
N THR A 332 -7.93 -0.46 4.14
CA THR A 332 -7.79 -0.11 2.72
C THR A 332 -7.73 -1.33 1.79
N ALA A 333 -7.50 -2.52 2.34
CA ALA A 333 -7.26 -3.74 1.59
C ALA A 333 -8.47 -4.67 1.54
N ILE A 334 -9.32 -4.69 2.58
CA ILE A 334 -10.44 -5.64 2.73
C ILE A 334 -11.47 -5.57 1.58
N ASP A 335 -11.59 -4.42 0.91
CA ASP A 335 -12.48 -4.25 -0.25
C ASP A 335 -11.95 -4.94 -1.52
N TYR A 336 -10.66 -5.32 -1.56
CA TYR A 336 -10.05 -6.06 -2.67
C TYR A 336 -10.33 -7.57 -2.57
N THR A 337 -11.59 -7.94 -2.41
CA THR A 337 -12.03 -9.34 -2.16
C THR A 337 -11.54 -10.32 -3.22
N GLN A 338 -11.49 -9.92 -4.49
CA GLN A 338 -10.98 -10.79 -5.57
C GLN A 338 -9.48 -11.09 -5.45
N LEU A 339 -8.69 -10.13 -4.98
CA LEU A 339 -7.27 -10.34 -4.69
C LEU A 339 -7.13 -11.24 -3.47
N LEU A 340 -7.79 -10.85 -2.38
CA LEU A 340 -7.67 -11.50 -1.09
C LEU A 340 -8.16 -12.95 -1.11
N GLY A 341 -9.22 -13.26 -1.87
CA GLY A 341 -9.72 -14.62 -2.06
C GLY A 341 -8.75 -15.56 -2.79
N ARG A 342 -7.67 -15.05 -3.39
CA ARG A 342 -6.61 -15.87 -4.01
C ARG A 342 -5.45 -16.16 -3.05
N LEU A 343 -5.40 -15.49 -1.91
CA LEU A 343 -4.32 -15.63 -0.93
C LEU A 343 -4.75 -16.64 0.14
N LYS A 344 -3.92 -17.66 0.36
CA LYS A 344 -4.09 -18.54 1.52
C LYS A 344 -3.55 -17.81 2.75
N SER A 345 -4.44 -17.50 3.69
CA SER A 345 -4.06 -16.73 4.88
C SER A 345 -3.17 -17.52 5.82
N HIS A 346 -3.34 -18.85 5.92
CA HIS A 346 -2.71 -19.68 6.96
C HIS A 346 -3.01 -19.16 8.37
N VAL A 347 -4.26 -18.78 8.60
CA VAL A 347 -4.82 -18.37 9.89
C VAL A 347 -5.97 -19.32 10.21
N ASP A 348 -5.84 -20.09 11.29
CA ASP A 348 -6.80 -21.14 11.66
C ASP A 348 -7.61 -20.72 12.89
N ILE A 349 -8.27 -19.58 12.81
CA ILE A 349 -9.16 -19.10 13.87
C ILE A 349 -10.56 -19.65 13.60
N ASP A 350 -11.15 -20.32 14.58
CA ASP A 350 -12.52 -20.81 14.48
C ASP A 350 -13.50 -19.62 14.41
N ARG A 351 -14.21 -19.50 13.29
CA ARG A 351 -15.20 -18.45 13.02
C ARG A 351 -16.38 -19.04 12.28
N LYS A 352 -17.56 -18.43 12.48
CA LYS A 352 -18.79 -18.79 11.76
C LYS A 352 -18.70 -18.50 10.26
N SER A 353 -17.90 -17.52 9.86
CA SER A 353 -17.73 -17.06 8.49
C SER A 353 -16.27 -16.71 8.20
N GLU A 354 -15.86 -16.92 6.94
CA GLU A 354 -14.59 -16.43 6.44
C GLU A 354 -14.55 -14.91 6.46
N THR A 355 -13.35 -14.35 6.62
CA THR A 355 -13.16 -12.91 6.70
C THR A 355 -12.00 -12.46 5.81
N PRO A 356 -12.13 -11.32 5.09
CA PRO A 356 -11.02 -10.78 4.30
C PRO A 356 -9.85 -10.28 5.16
N TRP A 357 -10.02 -10.16 6.48
CA TRP A 357 -8.99 -9.71 7.40
C TRP A 357 -7.81 -10.68 7.49
N ASP A 358 -8.04 -11.99 7.40
CA ASP A 358 -6.98 -13.00 7.48
C ASP A 358 -6.04 -12.94 6.26
N PRO A 359 -6.52 -13.02 5.00
CA PRO A 359 -5.65 -12.85 3.84
C PRO A 359 -5.08 -11.43 3.76
N ALA A 360 -5.76 -10.41 4.27
CA ALA A 360 -5.18 -9.06 4.36
C ALA A 360 -3.98 -9.02 5.33
N PHE A 361 -4.03 -9.74 6.45
CA PHE A 361 -2.89 -9.86 7.36
C PHE A 361 -1.73 -10.62 6.73
N HIS A 362 -2.03 -11.72 6.04
CA HIS A 362 -1.02 -12.45 5.28
C HIS A 362 -0.36 -11.55 4.23
N LEU A 363 -1.14 -10.76 3.48
CA LEU A 363 -0.63 -9.77 2.54
C LEU A 363 0.26 -8.74 3.26
N TYR A 364 -0.21 -8.13 4.35
CA TYR A 364 0.56 -7.13 5.10
C TYR A 364 1.90 -7.68 5.58
N SER A 365 1.89 -8.84 6.24
CA SER A 365 3.10 -9.48 6.76
C SER A 365 4.05 -9.89 5.64
N GLY A 366 3.54 -10.45 4.54
CA GLY A 366 4.35 -10.78 3.37
C GLY A 366 4.95 -9.56 2.68
N LEU A 367 4.24 -8.43 2.63
CA LEU A 367 4.79 -7.16 2.13
C LEU A 367 5.93 -6.65 3.02
N VAL A 368 5.80 -6.77 4.34
CA VAL A 368 6.90 -6.45 5.27
C VAL A 368 8.11 -7.36 5.01
N PHE A 369 7.86 -8.65 4.80
CA PHE A 369 8.90 -9.64 4.52
C PHE A 369 9.70 -9.28 3.26
N LEU A 370 9.00 -8.95 2.17
CA LEU A 370 9.61 -8.70 0.85
C LEU A 370 10.23 -7.31 0.70
N LYS A 371 9.81 -6.31 1.49
CA LYS A 371 10.36 -4.96 1.39
C LYS A 371 11.82 -4.85 1.83
N VAL A 372 12.27 -5.76 2.70
CA VAL A 372 13.58 -5.68 3.37
C VAL A 372 14.63 -6.59 2.71
N ILE A 373 14.20 -7.50 1.83
CA ILE A 373 15.07 -8.29 0.95
C ILE A 373 15.44 -7.43 -0.26
#